data_AF-A0A7M3XT79-F1
#
_entry.id   AF-A0A7M3XT79-F1
#
_cell.length_a   1.000
_cell.length_b   1.000
_cell.length_c   1.000
_cell.angle_alpha   90.00
_cell.angle_beta   90.00
_cell.angle_gamma   90.00
#
_symmetry.space_group_name_H-M   'P 1'
#
loop_
_entity.id
_entity.type
_entity.pdbx_description
1 polymer ?
#
loop_
_entity_poly.entity_id
_entity_poly.type
_entity_poly.pdbx_seq_one_letter_code
_entity_poly.pdbx_strand_id
1 'polypeptide(L)'
;GTLLSIILYISSKNFIRDDTEATIGDKLNSFDETLVHAASETAFVTFWVVMAYLIFEFGMILSGISEADLSDQGSGIGAVLIAGAVGLVPGCGPQIIAISAYVEGLISFPALVANAISQDGDALFPLLVRHKVASIWATFHTTLPAILVGLMFFWAMGEYPRLTEILRP
;
A
#
# COMPACT_ATOMS: atom_id res chain seq x y z
N GLY A 1 11.12 18.54 -7.10
CA GLY A 1 10.83 17.21 -6.52
C GLY A 1 9.91 16.44 -7.43
N THR A 2 8.60 16.54 -7.24
CA THR A 2 7.55 15.79 -7.97
C THR A 2 7.62 15.88 -9.50
N LEU A 3 7.74 17.09 -10.07
CA LEU A 3 7.89 17.26 -11.53
C LEU A 3 9.13 16.53 -12.08
N LEU A 4 10.24 16.56 -11.35
CA LEU A 4 11.47 15.85 -11.72
C LEU A 4 11.27 14.34 -11.62
N SER A 5 10.62 13.85 -10.56
CA SER A 5 10.27 12.44 -10.39
C SER A 5 9.37 11.94 -11.52
N ILE A 6 8.39 12.74 -11.96
CA ILE A 6 7.52 12.41 -13.10
C ILE A 6 8.37 12.31 -14.39
N ILE A 7 9.23 13.28 -14.65
CA ILE A 7 10.08 13.30 -15.85
C ILE A 7 11.05 12.11 -15.86
N LEU A 8 11.68 11.81 -14.72
CA LEU A 8 12.60 10.69 -14.57
C LEU A 8 11.87 9.35 -14.72
N TYR A 9 10.69 9.19 -14.12
CA TYR A 9 9.88 7.99 -14.26
C TYR A 9 9.50 7.73 -15.72
N ILE A 10 9.02 8.73 -16.45
CA ILE A 10 8.66 8.61 -17.88
C ILE A 10 9.91 8.32 -18.75
N SER A 11 11.06 8.89 -18.39
CA SER A 11 12.32 8.70 -19.12
C SER A 11 12.97 7.34 -18.86
N SER A 12 12.67 6.70 -17.72
CA SER A 12 13.13 5.37 -17.33
C SER A 12 12.42 4.30 -18.18
N LYS A 13 12.90 4.05 -19.40
CA LYS A 13 12.36 3.06 -20.35
C LYS A 13 12.50 1.59 -19.93
N ASN A 14 13.05 1.28 -18.75
CA ASN A 14 13.47 -0.07 -18.36
C ASN A 14 12.47 -0.83 -17.47
N PHE A 15 11.26 -0.31 -17.23
CA PHE A 15 10.27 -0.92 -16.33
C PHE A 15 9.85 -2.37 -16.70
N ILE A 16 10.11 -2.83 -17.93
CA ILE A 16 9.76 -4.18 -18.42
C ILE A 16 11.01 -5.01 -18.77
N ARG A 17 12.22 -4.59 -18.38
CA ARG A 17 13.43 -5.37 -18.69
C ARG A 17 13.78 -6.29 -17.52
N ASP A 18 13.69 -7.58 -17.78
CA ASP A 18 14.05 -8.67 -16.88
C ASP A 18 15.58 -8.64 -16.63
N ASP A 19 16.00 -8.04 -15.52
CA ASP A 19 17.39 -8.11 -15.07
C ASP A 19 17.63 -9.53 -14.52
N THR A 20 18.11 -10.43 -15.38
CA THR A 20 18.54 -11.78 -15.00
C THR A 20 19.62 -11.68 -13.90
N GLU A 21 19.62 -12.58 -12.90
CA GLU A 21 20.53 -12.53 -11.73
C GLU A 21 22.01 -12.32 -12.08
N ALA A 22 22.46 -12.80 -13.24
CA ALA A 22 23.82 -12.60 -13.76
C ALA A 22 24.16 -11.12 -14.06
N THR A 23 23.16 -10.30 -14.38
CA THR A 23 23.32 -8.86 -14.67
C THR A 23 23.42 -8.05 -13.37
N ILE A 24 22.65 -8.41 -12.33
CA ILE A 24 22.62 -7.67 -11.04
C ILE A 24 24.00 -7.69 -10.35
N GLY A 25 24.73 -8.79 -10.45
CA GLY A 25 26.09 -8.91 -9.91
C GLY A 25 27.10 -7.95 -10.52
N ASP A 26 26.96 -7.60 -11.81
CA ASP A 26 27.83 -6.62 -12.48
C ASP A 26 27.43 -5.18 -12.14
N LYS A 27 26.12 -4.89 -11.97
CA LYS A 27 25.62 -3.55 -11.62
C LYS A 27 26.03 -3.08 -10.22
N LEU A 28 26.17 -4.00 -9.27
CA LEU A 28 26.58 -3.69 -7.89
C LEU A 28 28.01 -3.15 -7.78
N ASN A 29 28.86 -3.38 -8.78
CA ASN A 29 30.22 -2.86 -8.82
C ASN A 29 30.31 -1.43 -9.40
N SER A 30 29.20 -0.87 -9.88
CA SER A 30 29.12 0.46 -10.46
C SER A 30 28.25 1.39 -9.60
N PHE A 31 28.89 2.41 -9.02
CA PHE A 31 28.18 3.44 -8.24
C PHE A 31 27.14 4.19 -9.06
N ASP A 32 27.44 4.49 -10.33
CA ASP A 32 26.53 5.22 -11.21
C ASP A 32 25.25 4.43 -11.48
N GLU A 33 25.38 3.12 -11.70
CA GLU A 33 24.23 2.26 -11.96
C GLU A 33 23.36 2.06 -10.71
N THR A 34 23.99 1.94 -9.54
CA THR A 34 23.29 1.90 -8.25
C THR A 34 22.53 3.20 -7.97
N LEU A 35 23.14 4.36 -8.24
CA LEU A 35 22.50 5.67 -8.07
C LEU A 35 21.33 5.86 -9.03
N VAL A 36 21.48 5.48 -10.29
CA VAL A 36 20.39 5.56 -11.28
C VAL A 36 19.24 4.63 -10.88
N HIS A 37 19.54 3.43 -10.39
CA HIS A 37 18.51 2.50 -9.91
C HIS A 37 17.74 3.07 -8.71
N ALA A 38 18.45 3.56 -7.68
CA ALA A 38 17.84 4.20 -6.52
C ALA A 38 17.03 5.45 -6.89
N ALA A 39 17.54 6.29 -7.82
CA ALA A 39 16.81 7.44 -8.33
C ALA A 39 15.54 7.03 -9.09
N SER A 40 15.58 5.93 -9.84
CA SER A 40 14.40 5.40 -10.54
C SER A 40 13.36 4.84 -9.57
N GLU A 41 13.75 4.08 -8.55
CA GLU A 41 12.82 3.56 -7.53
C GLU A 41 12.17 4.71 -6.74
N THR A 42 12.95 5.68 -6.29
CA THR A 42 12.41 6.85 -5.57
C THR A 42 11.47 7.69 -6.44
N ALA A 43 11.78 7.84 -7.73
CA ALA A 43 10.90 8.51 -8.68
C ALA A 43 9.59 7.73 -8.90
N PHE A 44 9.65 6.40 -8.99
CA PHE A 44 8.49 5.51 -9.08
C PHE A 44 7.58 5.65 -7.86
N VAL A 45 8.13 5.55 -6.64
CA VAL A 45 7.37 5.69 -5.39
C VAL A 45 6.72 7.08 -5.33
N THR A 46 7.48 8.14 -5.60
CA THR A 46 6.97 9.52 -5.56
C THR A 46 5.81 9.72 -6.55
N PHE A 47 5.94 9.17 -7.76
CA PHE A 47 4.88 9.25 -8.78
C PHE A 47 3.60 8.56 -8.31
N TRP A 48 3.72 7.34 -7.79
CA TRP A 48 2.58 6.57 -7.30
C TRP A 48 1.92 7.17 -6.08
N VAL A 49 2.69 7.75 -5.15
CA VAL A 49 2.14 8.49 -4.00
C VAL A 49 1.23 9.61 -4.49
N VAL A 50 1.72 10.46 -5.41
CA VAL A 50 0.94 11.59 -5.94
C VAL A 50 -0.30 11.09 -6.67
N MET A 51 -0.17 10.05 -7.49
CA MET A 51 -1.31 9.45 -8.18
C MET A 51 -2.34 8.88 -7.21
N ALA A 52 -1.91 8.19 -6.17
CA ALA A 52 -2.77 7.61 -5.15
C ALA A 52 -3.58 8.70 -4.41
N TYR A 53 -2.91 9.77 -3.97
CA TYR A 53 -3.57 10.93 -3.37
C TYR A 53 -4.56 11.60 -4.32
N LEU A 54 -4.19 11.81 -5.59
CA LEU A 54 -5.11 12.41 -6.57
C LEU A 54 -6.33 11.53 -6.81
N ILE A 55 -6.16 10.21 -6.90
CA ILE A 55 -7.29 9.28 -7.06
C ILE A 55 -8.20 9.30 -5.83
N PHE A 56 -7.62 9.31 -4.63
CA PHE A 56 -8.37 9.36 -3.38
C PHE A 56 -9.16 10.67 -3.27
N GLU A 57 -8.50 11.82 -3.39
CA GLU A 57 -9.11 13.15 -3.32
C GLU A 57 -10.18 13.36 -4.39
N PHE A 58 -9.87 13.03 -5.65
CA PHE A 58 -10.84 13.16 -6.73
C PHE A 58 -12.00 12.17 -6.57
N GLY A 59 -11.73 10.98 -6.02
CA GLY A 59 -12.76 10.00 -5.66
C GLY A 59 -13.73 10.52 -4.59
N MET A 60 -13.22 11.18 -3.55
CA MET A 60 -14.03 11.83 -2.51
C MET A 60 -14.89 12.95 -3.11
N ILE A 61 -14.29 13.82 -3.94
CA ILE A 61 -15.01 14.91 -4.63
C ILE A 61 -16.11 14.38 -5.55
N LEU A 62 -15.83 13.33 -6.34
CA LEU A 62 -16.80 12.75 -7.29
C LEU A 62 -17.92 11.97 -6.61
N SER A 63 -17.61 11.24 -5.55
CA SER A 63 -18.59 10.45 -4.80
C SER A 63 -19.48 11.32 -3.92
N GLY A 64 -19.05 12.54 -3.60
CA GLY A 64 -19.75 13.45 -2.70
C GLY A 64 -19.79 12.95 -1.25
N ILE A 65 -18.97 11.94 -0.92
CA ILE A 65 -18.87 11.37 0.42
C ILE A 65 -18.09 12.36 1.29
N SER A 66 -18.64 12.73 2.44
CA SER A 66 -17.92 13.56 3.39
C SER A 66 -16.92 12.72 4.20
N GLU A 67 -15.85 13.34 4.67
CA GLU A 67 -14.91 12.73 5.62
C GLU A 67 -15.62 12.17 6.86
N ALA A 68 -16.70 12.82 7.30
CA ALA A 68 -17.49 12.37 8.44
C ALA A 68 -18.24 11.05 8.14
N ASP A 69 -18.81 10.92 6.95
CA ASP A 69 -19.49 9.68 6.53
C ASP A 69 -18.50 8.51 6.38
N LEU A 70 -17.29 8.81 5.90
CA LEU A 70 -16.22 7.82 5.77
C LEU A 70 -15.68 7.38 7.14
N SER A 71 -15.51 8.32 8.07
CA SER A 71 -15.05 8.04 9.44
C SER A 71 -16.06 7.21 10.23
N ASP A 72 -17.37 7.48 10.07
CA ASP A 72 -18.43 6.69 10.73
C ASP A 72 -18.42 5.22 10.29
N GLN A 73 -18.15 4.97 9.00
CA GLN A 73 -18.01 3.63 8.43
C GLN A 73 -16.58 3.08 8.50
N GLY A 74 -15.61 3.90 8.90
CA GLY A 74 -14.19 3.56 9.03
C GLY A 74 -13.84 2.70 10.23
N SER A 75 -14.84 2.38 11.05
CA SER A 75 -14.77 1.50 12.20
C SER A 75 -15.64 0.26 12.01
N GLY A 76 -15.23 -0.85 12.62
CA GLY A 76 -15.98 -2.10 12.58
C GLY A 76 -15.37 -3.17 11.68
N ILE A 77 -16.03 -4.33 11.67
CA ILE A 77 -15.63 -5.50 10.89
C ILE A 77 -15.58 -5.18 9.39
N GLY A 78 -16.54 -4.38 8.89
CA GLY A 78 -16.57 -3.96 7.49
C GLY A 78 -15.31 -3.19 7.08
N ALA A 79 -14.89 -2.23 7.90
CA ALA A 79 -13.66 -1.46 7.67
C ALA A 79 -12.41 -2.36 7.65
N VAL A 80 -12.32 -3.33 8.57
CA VAL A 80 -11.22 -4.32 8.59
C VAL A 80 -11.16 -5.13 7.30
N LEU A 81 -12.29 -5.64 6.83
CA LEU A 81 -12.37 -6.44 5.60
C LEU A 81 -12.06 -5.61 4.36
N ILE A 82 -12.61 -4.39 4.26
CA ILE A 82 -12.37 -3.49 3.13
C ILE A 82 -10.91 -3.06 3.11
N ALA A 83 -10.33 -2.66 4.24
CA ALA A 83 -8.94 -2.24 4.32
C ALA A 83 -7.97 -3.40 4.01
N GLY A 84 -8.26 -4.61 4.50
CA GLY A 84 -7.53 -5.81 4.09
C GLY A 84 -7.64 -6.09 2.59
N ALA A 85 -8.83 -5.92 2.00
CA ALA A 85 -9.04 -6.10 0.56
C ALA A 85 -8.32 -5.03 -0.29
N VAL A 86 -8.26 -3.77 0.18
CA VAL A 86 -7.43 -2.72 -0.44
C VAL A 86 -5.95 -3.12 -0.40
N GLY A 87 -5.54 -3.90 0.61
CA GLY A 87 -4.19 -4.45 0.73
C GLY A 87 -3.79 -5.42 -0.39
N LEU A 88 -4.76 -5.95 -1.13
CA LEU A 88 -4.55 -6.82 -2.29
C LEU A 88 -4.03 -6.07 -3.51
N VAL A 89 -4.20 -4.74 -3.54
CA VAL A 89 -3.75 -3.92 -4.67
C VAL A 89 -2.22 -3.82 -4.58
N PRO A 90 -1.49 -4.30 -5.60
CA PRO A 90 -0.03 -4.29 -5.58
C PRO A 90 0.53 -2.86 -5.57
N GLY A 91 1.69 -2.71 -4.91
CA GLY A 91 2.46 -1.47 -4.83
C GLY A 91 2.34 -0.72 -3.50
N CYS A 92 3.01 0.43 -3.39
CA CYS A 92 3.05 1.21 -2.14
C CYS A 92 1.85 2.17 -1.95
N GLY A 93 1.19 2.54 -3.04
CA GLY A 93 0.11 3.55 -3.04
C GLY A 93 -1.05 3.24 -2.08
N PRO A 94 -1.65 2.03 -2.12
CA PRO A 94 -2.76 1.65 -1.23
C PRO A 94 -2.41 1.78 0.27
N GLN A 95 -1.19 1.35 0.65
CA GLN A 95 -0.70 1.46 2.03
C GLN A 95 -0.52 2.92 2.45
N ILE A 96 -0.04 3.77 1.54
CA ILE A 96 0.13 5.21 1.80
C ILE A 96 -1.24 5.87 2.04
N ILE A 97 -2.23 5.58 1.20
CA ILE A 97 -3.59 6.11 1.42
C ILE A 97 -4.14 5.61 2.76
N ALA A 98 -3.96 4.33 3.09
CA ALA A 98 -4.48 3.76 4.34
C ALA A 98 -3.87 4.43 5.58
N ILE A 99 -2.55 4.65 5.61
CA ILE A 99 -1.93 5.35 6.75
C ILE A 99 -2.36 6.82 6.83
N SER A 100 -2.52 7.50 5.68
CA SER A 100 -3.04 8.88 5.66
C SER A 100 -4.47 8.95 6.18
N ALA A 101 -5.35 8.07 5.69
CA ALA A 101 -6.71 7.95 6.16
C ALA A 101 -6.78 7.63 7.66
N TYR A 102 -5.85 6.82 8.19
CA TYR A 102 -5.76 6.56 9.63
C TYR A 102 -5.37 7.83 10.40
N VAL A 103 -4.33 8.54 9.95
CA VAL A 103 -3.88 9.79 10.59
C VAL A 103 -4.96 10.88 10.57
N GLU A 104 -5.79 10.91 9.53
CA GLU A 104 -6.94 11.81 9.41
C GLU A 104 -8.17 11.34 10.21
N GLY A 105 -8.11 10.19 10.88
CA GLY A 105 -9.23 9.63 11.65
C GLY A 105 -10.36 9.03 10.80
N LEU A 106 -10.11 8.81 9.51
CA LEU A 106 -11.07 8.23 8.56
C LEU A 106 -11.17 6.70 8.67
N ILE A 107 -10.09 6.02 9.08
CA ILE A 107 -10.12 4.57 9.34
C ILE A 107 -9.59 4.24 10.73
N SER A 108 -10.09 3.15 11.30
CA SER A 108 -9.67 2.66 12.61
C SER A 108 -8.33 1.91 12.58
N PHE A 109 -7.62 1.87 13.72
CA PHE A 109 -6.36 1.12 13.86
C PHE A 109 -6.46 -0.36 13.44
N PRO A 110 -7.53 -1.12 13.81
CA PRO A 110 -7.70 -2.49 13.34
C PRO A 110 -7.77 -2.62 11.81
N ALA A 111 -8.40 -1.65 11.14
CA ALA A 111 -8.48 -1.60 9.68
C ALA A 111 -7.10 -1.31 9.05
N LEU A 112 -6.35 -0.36 9.62
CA LEU A 112 -4.98 -0.09 9.21
C LEU A 112 -4.08 -1.34 9.36
N VAL A 113 -4.18 -2.06 10.47
CA VAL A 113 -3.39 -3.28 10.71
C VAL A 113 -3.72 -4.36 9.69
N ALA A 114 -5.00 -4.57 9.37
CA ALA A 114 -5.40 -5.51 8.33
C ALA A 114 -4.88 -5.11 6.95
N ASN A 115 -4.90 -3.82 6.60
CA ASN A 115 -4.28 -3.34 5.37
C ASN A 115 -2.76 -3.61 5.35
N ALA A 116 -2.07 -3.24 6.42
CA ALA A 116 -0.61 -3.36 6.55
C ALA A 116 -0.09 -4.80 6.46
N ILE A 117 -0.80 -5.77 7.04
CA ILE A 117 -0.39 -7.18 6.97
C ILE A 117 -0.75 -7.80 5.62
N SER A 118 -1.84 -7.36 4.98
CA SER A 118 -2.27 -7.91 3.70
C SER A 118 -1.41 -7.45 2.51
N GLN A 119 -0.53 -6.47 2.69
CA GLN A 119 0.18 -5.83 1.59
C GLN A 119 1.39 -6.66 1.11
N ASP A 120 1.29 -7.23 -0.09
CA ASP A 120 2.40 -7.96 -0.76
C ASP A 120 3.40 -6.99 -1.47
N GLY A 121 3.07 -5.70 -1.57
CA GLY A 121 3.93 -4.66 -2.12
C GLY A 121 4.22 -4.77 -3.63
N ASP A 122 5.36 -4.25 -4.07
CA ASP A 122 5.76 -4.27 -5.49
C ASP A 122 6.18 -5.67 -5.97
N ALA A 123 6.56 -6.56 -5.04
CA ALA A 123 6.94 -7.95 -5.34
C ALA A 123 5.79 -8.77 -5.96
N LEU A 124 4.55 -8.34 -5.73
CA LEU A 124 3.39 -8.99 -6.34
C LEU A 124 3.29 -8.72 -7.86
N PHE A 125 3.85 -7.62 -8.39
CA PHE A 125 3.76 -7.31 -9.82
C PHE A 125 4.44 -8.37 -10.70
N PRO A 126 5.73 -8.72 -10.51
CA PRO A 126 6.37 -9.75 -11.34
C PRO A 126 5.76 -11.13 -11.09
N LEU A 127 5.35 -11.42 -9.84
CA LEU A 127 4.77 -12.71 -9.48
C LEU A 127 3.42 -12.93 -10.16
N LEU A 128 2.57 -11.91 -10.23
CA LEU A 128 1.28 -11.95 -10.93
C LEU A 128 1.47 -12.18 -12.44
N VAL A 129 2.53 -11.63 -13.03
CA VAL A 129 2.85 -11.81 -14.45
C VAL A 129 3.42 -13.21 -14.73
N ARG A 130 4.36 -13.68 -13.90
CA ARG A 130 5.09 -14.95 -14.11
C ARG A 130 4.30 -16.17 -13.67
N HIS A 131 3.68 -16.12 -12.48
CA HIS A 131 3.06 -17.27 -11.81
C HIS A 131 1.78 -16.87 -11.08
N LYS A 132 0.69 -16.68 -11.84
CA LYS A 132 -0.64 -16.28 -11.32
C LYS A 132 -1.18 -17.13 -10.16
N VAL A 133 -0.94 -18.45 -10.19
CA VAL A 133 -1.41 -19.33 -9.11
C VAL A 133 -0.60 -19.10 -7.83
N ALA A 134 0.71 -18.90 -7.97
CA ALA A 134 1.57 -18.59 -6.83
C ALA A 134 1.25 -17.20 -6.25
N SER A 135 0.95 -16.20 -7.09
CA SER A 135 0.54 -14.88 -6.60
C SER A 135 -0.76 -14.94 -5.82
N ILE A 136 -1.79 -15.66 -6.31
CA ILE A 136 -3.05 -15.83 -5.57
C ILE A 136 -2.81 -16.53 -4.24
N TRP A 137 -1.95 -17.56 -4.21
CA TRP A 137 -1.61 -18.27 -2.98
C TRP A 137 -0.84 -17.40 -2.00
N ALA A 138 0.10 -16.57 -2.47
CA ALA A 138 0.84 -15.64 -1.63
C ALA A 138 -0.11 -14.66 -0.95
N THR A 139 -0.95 -14.02 -1.75
CA THR A 139 -1.98 -13.08 -1.30
C THR A 139 -2.95 -13.71 -0.31
N PHE A 140 -3.38 -14.96 -0.53
CA PHE A 140 -4.24 -15.64 0.44
C PHE A 140 -3.53 -15.84 1.80
N HIS A 141 -2.24 -16.17 1.79
CA HIS A 141 -1.45 -16.35 3.01
C HIS A 141 -1.15 -15.04 3.74
N THR A 142 -1.22 -13.88 3.09
CA THR A 142 -1.02 -12.58 3.74
C THR A 142 -2.35 -11.98 4.19
N THR A 143 -3.40 -12.03 3.35
CA THR A 143 -4.71 -11.46 3.66
C THR A 143 -5.46 -12.22 4.75
N LEU A 144 -5.40 -13.57 4.78
CA LEU A 144 -6.16 -14.32 5.78
C LEU A 144 -5.67 -14.03 7.21
N PRO A 145 -4.35 -14.10 7.51
CA PRO A 145 -3.82 -13.66 8.79
C PRO A 145 -4.07 -12.17 9.05
N ALA A 146 -4.01 -11.32 8.03
CA ALA A 146 -4.27 -9.89 8.18
C ALA A 146 -5.68 -9.61 8.72
N ILE A 147 -6.69 -10.24 8.13
CA ILE A 147 -8.08 -10.11 8.59
C ILE A 147 -8.22 -10.64 10.02
N LEU A 148 -7.64 -11.80 10.32
CA LEU A 148 -7.70 -12.38 11.67
C LEU A 148 -7.08 -11.45 12.72
N VAL A 149 -5.90 -10.90 12.44
CA VAL A 149 -5.21 -9.97 13.36
C VAL A 149 -5.98 -8.65 13.48
N GLY A 150 -6.50 -8.10 12.37
CA GLY A 150 -7.36 -6.93 12.41
C GLY A 150 -8.61 -7.14 13.25
N LEU A 151 -9.30 -8.27 13.07
CA LEU A 151 -10.48 -8.62 13.89
C LEU A 151 -10.12 -8.83 15.36
N MET A 152 -8.95 -9.40 15.65
CA MET A 152 -8.45 -9.55 17.01
C MET A 152 -8.23 -8.19 17.67
N PHE A 153 -7.62 -7.23 16.97
CA PHE A 153 -7.47 -5.85 17.47
C PHE A 153 -8.82 -5.14 17.63
N PHE A 154 -9.74 -5.34 16.68
CA PHE A 154 -11.09 -4.79 16.79
C PHE A 154 -11.80 -5.29 18.05
N TRP A 155 -11.75 -6.61 18.31
CA TRP A 155 -12.31 -7.19 19.52
C TRP A 155 -11.59 -6.68 20.79
N ALA A 156 -10.25 -6.68 20.80
CA ALA A 156 -9.47 -6.21 21.95
C ALA A 156 -9.73 -4.74 22.29
N MET A 157 -9.90 -3.87 21.30
CA MET A 157 -10.24 -2.46 21.50
C MET A 157 -11.66 -2.26 22.03
N GLY A 158 -12.58 -3.18 21.73
CA GLY A 158 -13.93 -3.21 22.31
C GLY A 158 -13.94 -3.63 23.78
N GLU A 159 -13.14 -4.63 24.14
CA GLU A 159 -13.03 -5.14 25.52
C GLU A 159 -12.18 -4.24 26.43
N TYR A 160 -11.14 -3.59 25.87
CA TYR A 160 -10.20 -2.75 26.61
C TYR A 160 -10.21 -1.31 26.08
N PRO A 161 -11.09 -0.42 26.61
CA PRO A 161 -11.20 0.96 26.16
C PRO A 161 -9.89 1.77 26.23
N ARG A 162 -8.98 1.38 27.13
CA ARG A 162 -7.64 1.96 27.23
C ARG A 162 -6.80 1.76 25.96
N LEU A 163 -6.98 0.66 25.25
CA LEU A 163 -6.32 0.44 23.95
C LEU A 163 -6.87 1.41 22.91
N THR A 164 -8.17 1.71 22.93
CA THR A 164 -8.79 2.69 22.05
C THR A 164 -8.27 4.11 22.29
N GLU A 165 -7.95 4.46 23.53
CA GLU A 165 -7.32 5.76 23.85
C GLU A 165 -5.87 5.85 23.36
N ILE A 166 -5.12 4.74 23.39
CA ILE A 166 -3.71 4.68 22.97
C ILE A 166 -3.57 4.57 21.44
N LEU A 167 -4.48 3.85 20.79
CA LEU A 167 -4.40 3.47 19.37
C LEU A 167 -5.35 4.28 18.49
N ARG A 168 -5.99 5.34 19.02
CA ARG A 168 -6.63 6.34 18.18
C ARG A 168 -5.56 7.32 17.66
N PRO A 169 -5.70 7.80 16.41
CA PRO A 169 -4.86 8.86 15.87
C PRO A 169 -5.04 10.18 16.63
#